data_AF-A0A1Y1KEQ8-F1
#
_entry.id   AF-A0A1Y1KEQ8-F1
#
_cell.length_a   1.000
_cell.length_b   1.000
_cell.length_c   1.000
_cell.angle_alpha   90.00
_cell.angle_beta   90.00
_cell.angle_gamma   90.00
#
_symmetry.space_group_name_H-M   'P 1'
#
loop_
_entity.id
_entity.type
_entity.pdbx_description
1 polymer ?
#
loop_
_entity_poly.entity_id
_entity_poly.type
_entity_poly.pdbx_seq_one_letter_code
_entity_poly.pdbx_strand_id
1 'polypeptide(L)'
;MSCSYADGLSAYDDKGVLGLPEQFDTASEVEQKCKLLTQWILESRHVVFHTGAGISTSAGIPDFRGPNGVWTLEKQGIKPSINMSFDDAVPTSTHMALKKLVEEGYAKFIVSQNIDGLHLRSGLNRQNIAELHGNMFTEQCATCKR
;
A
#
# COMPACT_ATOMS: atom_id res chain seq x y z
N MET A 1 22.32 -7.17 -5.34
CA MET A 1 21.50 -6.64 -6.46
C MET A 1 20.09 -6.57 -5.92
N SER A 2 19.52 -5.38 -5.75
CA SER A 2 18.10 -5.24 -5.42
C SER A 2 17.30 -5.81 -6.59
N CYS A 3 16.50 -6.84 -6.37
CA CYS A 3 15.50 -7.23 -7.37
C CYS A 3 14.58 -6.03 -7.60
N SER A 4 14.33 -5.69 -8.86
CA SER A 4 13.23 -4.76 -9.13
C SER A 4 11.92 -5.44 -8.73
N TYR A 5 10.91 -4.65 -8.39
CA TYR A 5 9.59 -5.16 -8.01
C TYR A 5 9.04 -6.19 -9.01
N ALA A 6 9.39 -6.06 -10.29
CA ALA A 6 8.96 -6.94 -11.38
C ALA A 6 9.75 -8.26 -11.49
N ASP A 7 11.00 -8.31 -11.04
CA ASP A 7 11.88 -9.48 -11.26
C ASP A 7 11.54 -10.67 -10.35
N GLY A 8 10.84 -10.42 -9.24
CA GLY A 8 10.42 -11.45 -8.28
C GLY A 8 9.04 -12.04 -8.57
N LEU A 9 8.34 -11.58 -9.60
CA LEU A 9 6.95 -11.97 -9.85
C LEU A 9 6.90 -13.21 -10.76
N SER A 10 6.22 -14.26 -10.29
CA SER A 10 5.92 -15.43 -11.12
C SER A 10 5.02 -15.03 -12.30
N ALA A 11 5.21 -15.69 -13.44
CA ALA A 11 4.29 -15.55 -14.56
C ALA A 11 2.85 -15.84 -14.11
N TYR A 12 1.95 -14.90 -14.40
CA TYR A 12 0.57 -14.95 -13.95
C TYR A 12 -0.33 -14.33 -15.02
N ASP A 13 -1.27 -15.12 -15.55
CA ASP A 13 -2.05 -14.75 -16.73
C ASP A 13 -3.18 -13.75 -16.41
N ASP A 14 -3.87 -13.94 -15.28
CA ASP A 14 -5.02 -13.09 -14.91
C ASP A 14 -4.60 -11.86 -14.09
N LYS A 15 -4.14 -10.82 -14.76
CA LYS A 15 -3.76 -9.56 -14.09
C LYS A 15 -4.95 -8.68 -13.69
N GLY A 16 -6.18 -9.13 -13.99
CA GLY A 16 -7.42 -8.39 -13.76
C GLY A 16 -7.61 -7.21 -14.72
N VAL A 17 -8.40 -6.23 -14.29
CA VAL A 17 -8.66 -5.00 -15.05
C VAL A 17 -7.53 -4.00 -14.84
N LEU A 18 -6.97 -3.49 -15.93
CA LEU A 18 -5.75 -2.67 -15.94
C LEU A 18 -6.02 -1.30 -16.58
N GLY A 19 -5.39 -0.26 -16.04
CA GLY A 19 -5.34 1.06 -16.68
C GLY A 19 -6.70 1.76 -16.79
N LEU A 20 -7.60 1.52 -15.83
CA LEU A 20 -8.86 2.27 -15.77
C LEU A 20 -8.56 3.77 -15.63
N PRO A 21 -9.35 4.65 -16.27
CA PRO A 21 -9.22 6.09 -16.10
C PRO A 21 -9.39 6.49 -14.64
N GLU A 22 -8.52 7.38 -14.16
CA GLU A 22 -8.66 7.99 -12.85
C GLU A 22 -9.88 8.91 -12.81
N GLN A 23 -10.49 8.99 -11.63
CA GLN A 23 -11.61 9.88 -11.35
C GLN A 23 -11.22 10.82 -10.21
N PHE A 24 -11.56 12.09 -10.35
CA PHE A 24 -11.21 13.13 -9.40
C PHE A 24 -12.47 13.87 -8.99
N ASP A 25 -12.81 13.76 -7.71
CA ASP A 25 -13.84 14.60 -7.10
C ASP A 25 -13.39 16.06 -7.06
N THR A 26 -14.33 16.98 -7.07
CA THR A 26 -14.05 18.41 -6.81
C THR A 26 -13.56 18.63 -5.38
N ALA A 27 -12.87 19.74 -5.13
CA ALA A 27 -12.38 20.06 -3.78
C ALA A 27 -13.50 20.11 -2.71
N SER A 28 -14.70 20.58 -3.09
CA SER A 28 -15.85 20.63 -2.18
C SER A 28 -16.37 19.23 -1.85
N GLU A 29 -16.46 18.34 -2.84
CA GLU A 29 -16.87 16.95 -2.64
C GLU A 29 -15.86 16.20 -1.77
N VAL A 30 -14.55 16.41 -1.98
CA VAL A 30 -13.50 15.85 -1.13
C VAL A 30 -13.67 16.31 0.31
N GLU A 31 -13.88 17.61 0.55
CA GLU A 31 -14.08 18.15 1.90
C GLU A 31 -15.30 17.53 2.58
N GLN A 32 -16.43 17.40 1.86
CA GLN A 32 -17.65 16.80 2.37
C GLN A 32 -17.45 15.31 2.71
N LYS A 33 -16.84 14.53 1.82
CA LYS A 33 -16.55 13.11 2.03
C LYS A 33 -15.57 12.90 3.19
N CYS A 34 -14.56 13.76 3.35
CA CYS A 34 -13.63 13.72 4.48
C CYS A 34 -14.32 14.01 5.82
N LYS A 35 -15.27 14.95 5.87
CA LYS A 35 -16.08 15.20 7.08
C LYS A 35 -16.91 13.98 7.45
N LEU A 36 -17.55 13.36 6.47
CA LEU A 36 -18.34 12.14 6.66
C LEU A 36 -17.48 10.96 7.13
N LEU A 37 -16.31 10.74 6.51
CA LEU A 37 -15.36 9.72 6.93
C LEU A 37 -14.90 9.95 8.38
N THR A 38 -14.60 11.19 8.74
CA THR A 38 -14.21 11.55 10.11
C THR A 38 -15.32 11.22 11.10
N GLN A 39 -16.57 11.56 10.79
CA GLN A 39 -17.72 11.21 11.60
C GLN A 39 -17.82 9.69 11.80
N TRP A 40 -17.73 8.91 10.72
CA TRP A 40 -17.79 7.45 10.80
C TRP A 40 -16.67 6.85 11.65
N ILE A 41 -15.46 7.39 11.56
CA ILE A 41 -14.34 6.95 12.40
C ILE A 41 -14.63 7.21 13.88
N LEU A 42 -15.15 8.40 14.22
CA LEU A 42 -15.44 8.79 15.61
C LEU A 42 -16.62 8.01 16.22
N GLU A 43 -17.63 7.67 15.42
CA GLU A 43 -18.82 6.94 15.88
C GLU A 43 -18.62 5.42 15.92
N SER A 44 -17.64 4.91 15.19
CA SER A 44 -17.36 3.47 15.10
C SER A 44 -16.60 2.96 16.32
N ARG A 45 -17.03 1.82 16.87
CA ARG A 45 -16.29 1.13 17.95
C ARG A 45 -15.00 0.46 17.46
N HIS A 46 -15.02 -0.04 16.23
CA HIS A 46 -13.93 -0.80 15.63
C HIS A 46 -13.74 -0.39 14.16
N VAL A 47 -12.68 0.37 13.89
CA VAL A 47 -12.26 0.74 12.53
C VAL A 47 -11.07 -0.12 12.12
N VAL A 48 -11.12 -0.65 10.89
CA VAL A 48 -10.03 -1.39 10.26
C VAL A 48 -9.72 -0.73 8.92
N PHE A 49 -8.45 -0.48 8.63
CA PHE A 49 -8.02 0.05 7.35
C PHE A 49 -7.45 -1.05 6.45
N HIS A 50 -7.82 -1.02 5.17
CA HIS A 50 -7.27 -1.91 4.15
C HIS A 50 -6.41 -1.09 3.19
N THR A 51 -5.16 -1.49 2.97
CA THR A 51 -4.21 -0.73 2.13
C THR A 51 -3.65 -1.56 1.00
N GLY A 52 -3.50 -0.92 -0.17
CA GLY A 52 -2.84 -1.47 -1.35
C GLY A 52 -1.79 -0.50 -1.90
N ALA A 53 -1.21 -0.83 -3.05
CA ALA A 53 -0.01 -0.16 -3.57
C ALA A 53 -0.20 1.36 -3.81
N GLY A 54 -1.45 1.81 -3.99
CA GLY A 54 -1.79 3.22 -4.19
C GLY A 54 -1.29 4.16 -3.10
N ILE A 55 -1.15 3.72 -1.84
CA ILE A 55 -0.66 4.59 -0.76
C ILE A 55 0.86 4.82 -0.77
N SER A 56 1.58 4.07 -1.62
CA SER A 56 3.05 4.10 -1.75
C SER A 56 3.51 4.78 -3.05
N THR A 57 2.59 5.17 -3.94
CA THR A 57 2.91 5.84 -5.21
C THR A 57 3.62 7.18 -5.01
N SER A 58 3.25 7.95 -4.00
CA SER A 58 3.92 9.20 -3.63
C SER A 58 5.29 8.99 -2.96
N ALA A 59 5.63 7.76 -2.56
CA ALA A 59 6.98 7.36 -2.19
C ALA A 59 7.80 6.84 -3.40
N GLY A 60 7.29 7.00 -4.63
CA GLY A 60 7.94 6.58 -5.87
C GLY A 60 7.95 5.07 -6.13
N ILE A 61 7.16 4.31 -5.38
CA ILE A 61 6.91 2.89 -5.64
C ILE A 61 5.68 2.78 -6.55
N PRO A 62 5.79 2.22 -7.77
CA PRO A 62 4.64 2.15 -8.67
C PRO A 62 3.55 1.23 -8.10
N ASP A 63 2.30 1.52 -8.44
CA ASP A 63 1.22 0.56 -8.22
C ASP A 63 1.25 -0.56 -9.27
N PHE A 64 0.29 -1.48 -9.17
CA PHE A 64 0.17 -2.58 -10.12
C PHE A 64 -0.75 -2.30 -11.31
N ARG A 65 -1.88 -1.62 -11.11
CA ARG A 65 -3.02 -1.62 -12.06
C ARG A 65 -3.52 -0.24 -12.47
N GLY A 66 -2.98 0.83 -11.90
CA GLY A 66 -3.29 2.19 -12.31
C GLY A 66 -2.86 2.46 -13.76
N PRO A 67 -3.10 3.67 -14.28
CA PRO A 67 -2.75 4.03 -15.66
C PRO A 67 -1.28 3.75 -16.00
N ASN A 68 -0.38 3.92 -15.03
CA ASN A 68 1.05 3.67 -15.13
C ASN A 68 1.53 2.52 -14.23
N GLY A 69 0.61 1.62 -13.83
CA GLY A 69 0.92 0.48 -12.98
C GLY A 69 1.78 -0.56 -13.68
N VAL A 70 2.51 -1.37 -12.91
CA VAL A 70 3.46 -2.38 -13.41
C VAL A 70 2.81 -3.32 -14.43
N TRP A 71 1.62 -3.83 -14.14
CA TRP A 71 0.88 -4.73 -15.03
C TRP A 71 0.29 -4.01 -16.24
N THR A 72 -0.14 -2.76 -16.05
CA THR A 72 -0.67 -1.92 -17.13
C THR A 72 0.42 -1.67 -18.18
N LEU A 73 1.62 -1.28 -17.73
CA LEU A 73 2.76 -1.02 -18.61
C LEU A 73 3.28 -2.30 -19.27
N GLU A 74 3.37 -3.40 -18.51
CA GLU A 74 3.79 -4.69 -19.05
C GLU A 74 2.86 -5.17 -20.19
N LYS A 75 1.54 -5.01 -20.03
CA LYS A 75 0.56 -5.34 -21.09
C LYS A 75 0.77 -4.49 -22.35
N GLN A 76 1.35 -3.31 -22.22
CA GLN A 76 1.69 -2.41 -23.34
C GLN A 76 3.10 -2.70 -23.90
N GLY A 77 3.84 -3.67 -23.35
CA GLY A 77 5.23 -3.94 -23.72
C GLY A 77 6.21 -2.90 -23.19
N ILE A 78 5.79 -2.06 -22.23
CA ILE A 78 6.58 -1.01 -21.62
C ILE A 78 7.17 -1.53 -20.32
N LYS A 79 8.49 -1.37 -20.13
CA LYS A 79 9.12 -1.64 -18.83
C LYS A 79 8.86 -0.46 -17.90
N PRO A 80 8.36 -0.68 -16.67
CA PRO A 80 8.19 0.40 -15.71
C PRO A 80 9.55 1.03 -15.36
N SER A 81 9.64 2.35 -15.42
CA SER A 81 10.80 3.10 -14.94
C SER A 81 10.77 3.17 -13.41
N ILE A 82 11.35 2.17 -12.75
CA ILE A 82 11.49 2.16 -11.30
C ILE A 82 12.75 2.97 -10.96
N ASN A 83 12.57 4.19 -10.47
CA ASN A 83 13.67 5.10 -10.09
C ASN A 83 14.04 5.05 -8.61
N MET A 84 13.41 4.18 -7.81
CA MET A 84 13.59 4.12 -6.35
C MET A 84 13.81 2.68 -5.90
N SER A 85 14.88 2.44 -5.12
CA SER A 85 14.99 1.18 -4.37
C SER A 85 13.99 1.20 -3.22
N PHE A 86 13.49 0.04 -2.83
CA PHE A 86 12.67 -0.08 -1.63
C PHE A 86 13.39 0.36 -0.38
N ASP A 87 14.71 0.15 -0.30
CA ASP A 87 15.54 0.62 0.82
C ASP A 87 15.45 2.14 1.01
N ASP A 88 15.36 2.90 -0.08
CA ASP A 88 15.36 4.36 -0.06
C ASP A 88 13.97 4.97 0.14
N ALA A 89 12.92 4.19 -0.15
CA ALA A 89 11.54 4.66 0.01
C ALA A 89 11.22 4.97 1.48
N VAL A 90 10.55 6.10 1.72
CA VAL A 90 10.13 6.53 3.06
C VAL A 90 8.61 6.45 3.21
N PRO A 91 8.09 6.22 4.43
CA PRO A 91 6.65 6.21 4.68
C PRO A 91 5.98 7.51 4.22
N THR A 92 4.89 7.38 3.46
CA THR A 92 4.11 8.54 2.99
C THR A 92 3.28 9.16 4.11
N SER A 93 2.71 10.35 3.88
CA SER A 93 1.79 10.99 4.84
C SER A 93 0.64 10.08 5.25
N THR A 94 0.13 9.24 4.33
CA THR A 94 -0.92 8.26 4.64
C THR A 94 -0.43 7.18 5.61
N HIS A 95 0.79 6.66 5.43
CA HIS A 95 1.36 5.69 6.38
C HIS A 95 1.49 6.31 7.78
N MET A 96 2.00 7.53 7.87
CA MET A 96 2.17 8.24 9.13
C MET A 96 0.83 8.57 9.80
N ALA A 97 -0.19 8.95 9.02
CA ALA A 97 -1.54 9.19 9.52
C ALA A 97 -2.20 7.92 10.05
N LEU A 98 -2.10 6.81 9.31
CA LEU A 98 -2.65 5.51 9.73
C LEU A 98 -1.99 4.99 11.01
N LYS A 99 -0.65 5.11 11.11
CA LYS A 99 0.06 4.86 12.36
C LYS A 99 -0.54 5.66 13.52
N LYS A 100 -0.70 6.97 13.33
CA LYS A 100 -1.20 7.85 14.39
C LYS A 100 -2.64 7.49 14.79
N LEU A 101 -3.49 7.15 13.84
CA LEU A 101 -4.87 6.70 14.11
C LEU A 101 -4.91 5.42 14.94
N VAL A 102 -3.99 4.49 14.70
CA VAL A 102 -3.86 3.26 15.52
C VAL A 102 -3.34 3.59 16.92
N GLU A 103 -2.29 4.42 17.04
CA GLU A 103 -1.70 4.81 18.33
C GLU A 103 -2.70 5.54 19.23
N GLU A 104 -3.53 6.41 18.67
CA GLU A 104 -4.58 7.14 19.39
C GLU A 104 -5.86 6.32 19.60
N GLY A 105 -5.90 5.07 19.12
CA GLY A 105 -7.01 4.14 19.35
C GLY A 105 -8.24 4.33 18.45
N TYR A 106 -8.20 5.26 17.51
CA TYR A 106 -9.24 5.49 16.49
C TYR A 106 -9.33 4.33 15.49
N ALA A 107 -8.19 3.70 15.16
CA ALA A 107 -8.13 2.50 14.35
C ALA A 107 -7.68 1.31 15.20
N LYS A 108 -8.29 0.14 14.98
CA LYS A 108 -7.92 -1.08 15.71
C LYS A 108 -6.87 -1.89 14.99
N PHE A 109 -6.86 -1.85 13.67
CA PHE A 109 -6.01 -2.74 12.88
C PHE A 109 -5.81 -2.24 11.45
N ILE A 110 -4.71 -2.64 10.84
CA ILE A 110 -4.41 -2.41 9.43
C ILE A 110 -4.24 -3.76 8.72
N VAL A 111 -4.86 -3.91 7.57
CA VAL A 111 -4.70 -5.08 6.70
C VAL A 111 -4.05 -4.60 5.40
N SER A 112 -2.84 -5.05 5.12
CA SER A 112 -2.06 -4.59 3.98
C SER A 112 -1.82 -5.69 2.97
N GLN A 113 -1.98 -5.34 1.69
CA GLN A 113 -1.54 -6.13 0.54
C GLN A 113 -0.13 -5.75 0.08
N ASN A 114 0.45 -4.69 0.65
CA ASN A 114 1.75 -4.18 0.24
C ASN A 114 2.88 -5.02 0.82
N ILE A 115 3.90 -5.26 0.00
CA ILE A 115 5.13 -5.95 0.38
C ILE A 115 6.30 -4.98 0.63
N ASP A 116 6.08 -3.67 0.46
CA ASP A 116 7.09 -2.59 0.52
C ASP A 116 7.62 -2.29 1.93
N GLY A 117 7.02 -2.89 2.97
CA GLY A 117 7.42 -2.73 4.37
C GLY A 117 7.26 -1.32 4.96
N LEU A 118 6.66 -0.36 4.24
CA LEU A 118 6.59 1.04 4.67
C LEU A 118 5.72 1.24 5.92
N HIS A 119 4.71 0.39 6.13
CA HIS A 119 3.93 0.39 7.37
C HIS A 119 4.81 0.13 8.59
N LEU A 120 5.61 -0.94 8.60
CA LEU A 120 6.48 -1.25 9.74
C LEU A 120 7.61 -0.22 9.88
N ARG A 121 8.17 0.25 8.75
CA ARG A 121 9.20 1.30 8.75
C ARG A 121 8.69 2.68 9.22
N SER A 122 7.38 2.92 9.17
CA SER A 122 6.76 4.09 9.81
C SER A 122 6.83 4.04 11.35
N GLY A 123 7.13 2.86 11.91
CA GLY A 123 7.10 2.58 13.35
C GLY A 123 5.74 2.06 13.83
N LEU A 124 4.84 1.65 12.94
CA LEU A 124 3.62 0.94 13.32
C LEU A 124 3.98 -0.37 14.03
N ASN A 125 3.36 -0.62 15.19
CA ASN A 125 3.58 -1.87 15.92
C ASN A 125 3.07 -3.06 15.09
N ARG A 126 3.92 -4.08 14.90
CA ARG A 126 3.63 -5.30 14.15
C ARG A 126 2.37 -6.04 14.65
N GLN A 127 2.01 -5.88 15.93
CA GLN A 127 0.79 -6.47 16.49
C GLN A 127 -0.51 -5.86 15.95
N ASN A 128 -0.44 -4.70 15.29
CA ASN A 128 -1.61 -3.96 14.78
C ASN A 128 -1.75 -4.05 13.25
N ILE A 129 -1.01 -4.94 12.59
CA ILE A 129 -1.03 -5.09 11.13
C ILE A 129 -0.99 -6.56 10.69
N ALA A 130 -1.72 -6.87 9.61
CA ALA A 130 -1.56 -8.09 8.83
C ALA A 130 -0.96 -7.77 7.46
N GLU A 131 0.18 -8.39 7.15
CA GLU A 131 0.87 -8.28 5.86
C GLU A 131 0.53 -9.51 5.00
N LEU A 132 -0.59 -9.45 4.27
CA LEU A 132 -1.19 -10.63 3.64
C LEU A 132 -0.35 -11.23 2.52
N HIS A 133 0.46 -10.42 1.85
CA HIS A 133 1.31 -10.83 0.73
C HIS A 133 2.80 -10.93 1.12
N GLY A 134 3.09 -10.89 2.42
CA GLY A 134 4.44 -10.84 2.96
C GLY A 134 5.04 -9.45 3.01
N ASN A 135 6.35 -9.38 3.28
CA ASN A 135 7.12 -8.16 3.39
C ASN A 135 8.53 -8.43 2.90
N MET A 136 9.03 -7.62 1.97
CA MET A 136 10.31 -7.84 1.33
C MET A 136 11.53 -7.72 2.26
N PHE A 137 11.36 -7.11 3.43
CA PHE A 137 12.38 -6.98 4.47
C PHE A 137 12.28 -8.07 5.54
N THR A 138 11.38 -9.05 5.37
CA THR A 138 11.18 -10.14 6.32
C THR A 138 11.43 -11.47 5.62
N GLU A 139 12.20 -12.33 6.27
CA GLU A 139 12.37 -13.73 5.90
C GLU A 139 11.79 -14.64 6.99
N GLN A 140 11.47 -15.88 6.63
CA GLN A 140 10.99 -16.89 7.58
C GLN A 140 11.76 -18.19 7.39
N CYS A 141 12.26 -18.75 8.49
CA CYS A 141 12.97 -20.02 8.45
C CYS A 141 12.03 -21.14 7.97
N ALA A 142 12.41 -21.81 6.88
CA ALA A 142 11.62 -22.90 6.30
C ALA A 142 11.40 -24.07 7.29
N THR A 143 12.32 -24.26 8.25
CA THR A 143 12.28 -25.34 9.24
C THR A 143 11.44 -24.99 10.46
N CYS A 144 11.77 -23.90 11.16
CA CYS A 144 11.14 -23.59 12.46
C CYS A 144 10.03 -22.53 12.38
N LYS A 145 9.80 -21.95 11.20
CA LYS A 145 8.78 -20.91 10.93
C LYS A 145 8.92 -19.65 11.77
N ARG A 146 10.11 -19.41 12.33
CA ARG A 146 10.49 -18.17 13.01
C ARG A 146 11.15 -17.20 12.04
#